data_AF-A0A2G7GSQ6-F1
#
_entry.id   AF-A0A2G7GSQ6-F1
#
_cell.length_a   1.000
_cell.length_b   1.000
_cell.length_c   1.000
_cell.angle_alpha   90.00
_cell.angle_beta   90.00
_cell.angle_gamma   90.00
#
_symmetry.space_group_name_H-M   'P 1'
#
loop_
_entity.id
_entity.type
_entity.pdbx_description
1 polymer ?
#
loop_
_entity_poly.entity_id
_entity_poly.type
_entity_poly.pdbx_seq_one_letter_code
_entity_poly.pdbx_strand_id
1 'polypeptide(L)' 'MKLVKDLFTQMGHDVEIFNEYGPTEATVGCMIYKADPDTDLSYVPIGIPANNTRIYILDQYLKPVATEGTW' A
#
# COMPACT_ATOMS: atom_id res chain seq x y z
N MET A 1 0.79 -8.79 -10.67
CA MET A 1 -0.71 -8.84 -10.70
C MET A 1 -1.33 -8.35 -12.03
N LYS A 2 -2.35 -9.04 -12.57
CA LYS A 2 -3.06 -8.65 -13.82
C LYS A 2 -3.70 -7.25 -13.78
N LEU A 3 -4.35 -6.88 -12.68
CA LEU A 3 -5.08 -5.59 -12.58
C LEU A 3 -4.16 -4.37 -12.75
N VAL A 4 -2.96 -4.36 -12.15
CA VAL A 4 -2.01 -3.22 -12.30
C VAL A 4 -1.55 -3.13 -13.76
N LYS A 5 -1.14 -4.25 -14.36
CA LYS A 5 -0.70 -4.28 -15.77
C LYS A 5 -1.78 -3.76 -16.72
N ASP A 6 -3.02 -4.20 -16.52
CA ASP A 6 -4.16 -3.75 -17.33
C ASP A 6 -4.38 -2.24 -17.18
N LEU A 7 -4.32 -1.71 -15.96
CA LEU A 7 -4.52 -0.28 -15.69
C LEU A 7 -3.41 0.58 -16.31
N PHE A 8 -2.14 0.17 -16.20
CA PHE A 8 -1.02 0.85 -16.87
C PHE A 8 -1.18 0.86 -18.40
N THR A 9 -1.63 -0.26 -18.98
CA THR A 9 -1.90 -0.36 -20.41
C THR A 9 -3.03 0.57 -20.84
N GLN A 10 -4.13 0.60 -20.08
CA GLN A 10 -5.29 1.47 -20.36
C GLN A 10 -4.96 2.97 -20.27
N MET A 11 -4.05 3.34 -19.36
CA MET A 11 -3.66 4.72 -19.14
C MET A 11 -2.50 5.19 -20.03
N GLY A 12 -2.02 4.34 -20.95
CA GLY A 12 -0.97 4.71 -21.91
C GLY A 12 0.45 4.78 -21.33
N HIS A 13 0.71 4.11 -20.20
CA HIS A 13 2.02 4.01 -19.52
C HIS A 13 2.66 5.33 -19.02
N ASP A 14 2.15 6.50 -19.37
CA ASP A 14 2.67 7.82 -18.95
C ASP A 14 2.08 8.33 -17.62
N VAL A 15 1.57 7.43 -16.77
CA VAL A 15 1.00 7.77 -15.47
C VAL A 15 1.63 6.98 -14.35
N GLU A 16 1.69 7.60 -13.19
CA GLU A 16 2.01 6.91 -11.94
C GLU A 16 0.69 6.55 -11.23
N ILE A 17 0.58 5.30 -10.79
CA ILE A 17 -0.59 4.81 -10.08
C ILE A 17 -0.20 4.56 -8.63
N PHE A 18 -0.98 5.10 -7.72
CA PHE A 18 -0.79 4.93 -6.28
C PHE A 18 -2.02 4.25 -5.68
N ASN A 19 -1.78 3.28 -4.81
CA ASN A 19 -2.80 2.75 -3.92
C ASN A 19 -2.65 3.48 -2.58
N GLU A 20 -3.72 4.16 -2.17
CA GLU A 20 -3.77 4.92 -0.93
C GLU A 20 -4.80 4.27 0.00
N TYR A 21 -4.42 4.11 1.25
CA TYR A 21 -5.29 3.57 2.29
C TYR A 21 -5.28 4.47 3.50
N GLY A 22 -6.47 4.74 4.03
CA GLY A 22 -6.65 5.32 5.36
C GLY A 22 -8.12 5.30 5.78
N PRO A 23 -8.41 5.11 7.08
CA PRO A 23 -9.73 5.40 7.62
C PRO A 23 -9.96 6.91 7.73
N THR A 24 -11.22 7.33 7.83
CA THR A 24 -11.58 8.75 8.01
C THR A 24 -10.88 9.37 9.21
N GLU A 25 -10.77 8.63 10.31
CA GLU A 25 -10.16 9.04 11.59
C GLU A 25 -8.64 9.30 11.49
N ALA A 26 -7.99 8.82 10.42
CA ALA A 26 -6.57 9.02 10.16
C ALA A 26 -6.28 9.93 8.95
N THR A 27 -7.23 10.81 8.59
CA THR A 27 -7.09 11.85 7.54
C THR A 27 -7.10 11.31 6.10
N VAL A 28 -8.12 10.53 5.74
CA VAL A 28 -8.36 9.99 4.37
C VAL A 28 -7.34 8.95 3.94
N GLY A 29 -6.06 9.30 3.88
CA GLY A 29 -4.97 8.41 3.51
C GLY A 29 -3.79 8.55 4.46
N CYS A 30 -3.34 7.40 4.97
CA CYS A 30 -2.23 7.33 5.91
C CYS A 30 -1.15 6.32 5.49
N MET A 31 -1.43 5.52 4.46
CA MET A 31 -0.55 4.53 3.85
C MET A 31 -0.54 4.70 2.33
N ILE A 32 0.66 4.70 1.74
CA ILE A 32 0.87 4.98 0.32
C ILE A 32 1.74 3.88 -0.30
N TYR A 33 1.23 3.27 -1.36
CA TYR A 33 1.97 2.32 -2.20
C TYR A 33 2.04 2.85 -3.65
N LYS A 34 3.25 2.95 -4.20
CA LYS A 34 3.44 3.19 -5.63
C LYS A 34 3.32 1.86 -6.38
N ALA A 35 2.31 1.72 -7.23
CA ALA A 35 2.11 0.51 -8.00
C ALA A 35 3.18 0.38 -9.09
N ASP A 36 3.75 -0.83 -9.18
CA ASP A 36 4.71 -1.22 -10.21
C ASP A 36 4.11 -2.38 -11.01
N PRO A 37 3.93 -2.25 -12.35
CA PRO A 37 3.38 -3.31 -13.18
C PRO A 37 4.30 -4.53 -13.28
N ASP A 38 5.61 -4.38 -13.03
CA ASP A 38 6.57 -5.47 -13.10
C ASP A 38 6.63 -6.29 -11.80
N THR A 39 6.05 -5.77 -10.73
CA THR A 39 5.95 -6.45 -9.44
C THR A 39 4.89 -7.56 -9.49
N ASP A 40 5.32 -8.79 -9.19
CA ASP A 40 4.44 -9.97 -9.18
C ASP A 40 3.93 -10.33 -7.79
N LEU A 41 3.08 -9.47 -7.24
CA LEU A 41 2.33 -9.73 -6.02
C LEU A 41 0.93 -10.27 -6.32
N SER A 42 0.38 -11.05 -5.39
CA SER A 42 -0.99 -11.57 -5.45
C SER A 42 -2.05 -10.54 -5.06
N TYR A 43 -1.65 -9.43 -4.44
CA TYR A 43 -2.48 -8.29 -4.06
C TYR A 43 -1.70 -6.98 -4.26
N VAL A 44 -2.40 -5.84 -4.22
CA VAL A 44 -1.76 -4.51 -4.20
C VAL A 44 -1.56 -4.12 -2.73
N PRO A 45 -0.32 -3.95 -2.24
CA PRO A 45 -0.06 -3.48 -0.88
C PRO A 45 -0.71 -2.11 -0.60
N ILE A 46 -0.98 -1.83 0.67
CA ILE A 46 -1.35 -0.49 1.13
C ILE A 46 -0.11 0.42 1.29
N GLY A 47 1.08 -0.17 1.33
CA GLY A 47 2.36 0.53 1.22
C GLY A 47 2.97 0.95 2.54
N ILE A 48 3.56 2.14 2.57
CA ILE A 48 4.30 2.68 3.71
C ILE A 48 3.57 3.86 4.36
N PRO A 49 3.84 4.16 5.65
CA PRO A 49 3.20 5.28 6.32
C PRO A 49 3.51 6.62 5.64
N ALA A 50 2.50 7.48 5.54
CA ALA A 50 2.71 8.87 5.17
C ALA A 50 3.63 9.59 6.17
N ASN A 51 4.14 10.75 5.77
CA ASN A 51 4.99 11.56 6.64
C ASN A 51 4.30 11.86 7.98
N ASN A 52 5.07 11.76 9.06
CA ASN A 52 4.59 11.97 10.44
C ASN A 52 3.51 10.98 10.93
N THR A 53 3.28 9.89 10.20
CA THR A 53 2.36 8.81 10.58
C THR A 53 3.13 7.59 11.09
N ARG A 54 2.52 6.84 12.01
CA ARG A 54 3.03 5.54 12.47
C ARG A 54 1.96 4.48 12.36
N ILE A 55 2.37 3.29 11.96
CA ILE A 55 1.51 2.11 11.89
C ILE A 55 2.05 1.06 12.84
N TYR A 56 1.12 0.39 13.50
CA TYR A 56 1.42 -0.72 14.40
C TYR A 56 0.53 -1.89 14.01
N ILE A 57 1.13 -3.05 13.79
CA ILE A 57 0.41 -4.33 13.73
C ILE A 57 0.52 -4.92 15.12
N LEU A 58 -0.63 -5.05 15.80
CA LEU A 58 -0.72 -5.48 17.18
C LEU A 58 -1.48 -6.80 17.30
N ASP A 59 -1.11 -7.62 18.27
CA ASP A 59 -1.92 -8.76 18.71
C ASP A 59 -3.12 -8.29 19.57
N GLN A 60 -3.93 -9.25 20.01
CA GLN A 60 -5.09 -8.99 20.86
C GLN A 60 -4.76 -8.41 22.26
N TYR A 61 -3.48 -8.43 22.66
CA TYR A 61 -2.99 -7.88 23.92
C TYR A 61 -2.26 -6.55 23.73
N LEU A 62 -2.40 -5.92 22.55
CA LEU A 62 -1.76 -4.67 22.16
C LEU A 62 -0.23 -4.74 22.10
N LYS A 63 0.34 -5.92 21.84
CA LYS A 63 1.78 -6.09 21.65
C LYS A 63 2.12 -6.08 20.16
N PRO A 64 3.21 -5.44 19.74
CA PRO A 64 3.68 -5.50 18.35
C PRO A 64 3.93 -6.95 17.92
N VAL A 65 3.40 -7.32 16.75
CA VAL A 65 3.68 -8.61 16.13
C VAL A 65 4.96 -8.49 15.29
N ALA A 66 5.81 -9.50 15.33
CA ALA A 66 6.98 -9.57 14.45
C ALA A 66 6.52 -9.60 12.99
N THR A 67 6.93 -8.61 12.21
CA THR A 67 6.80 -8.64 10.76
C THR A 67 8.08 -9.21 10.17
N GLU A 68 8.02 -9.96 9.08
CA GLU A 68 9.20 -10.54 8.41
C GLU A 68 10.07 -9.48 7.69
N GLY A 69 9.91 -8.19 8.02
CA GLY A 69 10.71 -7.10 7.47
C GLY A 69 10.41 -6.73 6.01
N THR A 70 9.41 -7.35 5.39
CA THR A 70 8.99 -7.08 4.00
C THR A 70 7.82 -6.10 3.97
N TRP A 71 8.11 -4.84 3.63
CA TRP A 71 7.15 -3.81 3.24
C TRP A 71 7.48 -3.32 1.84
#